data_AF-A0ABC8A5G8-F1
#
_entry.id   AF-A0ABC8A5G8-F1
#
_cell.length_a   1.000
_cell.length_b   1.000
_cell.length_c   1.000
_cell.angle_alpha   90.00
_cell.angle_beta   90.00
_cell.angle_gamma   90.00
#
_symmetry.space_group_name_H-M   'P 1'
#
loop_
_entity.id
_entity.type
_entity.pdbx_description
1 polymer ?
#
loop_
_entity_poly.entity_id
_entity_poly.type
_entity_poly.pdbx_seq_one_letter_code
_entity_poly.pdbx_strand_id
1 'polypeptide(L)'
;MSQEITVDFSEQIAKVQTKIERLESLIYYVKNQKNALEHYKNNDVLLTDKVGLNLSGVAQCSFNASVATLIPLLEQNIEYNTALINELAKELGIEVE
;
A
#
# COMPACT_ATOMS: atom_id res chain seq x y z
N MET A 1 28.09 -41.56 -5.14
CA MET A 1 27.20 -40.92 -4.15
C MET A 1 26.84 -39.55 -4.68
N SER A 2 25.58 -39.33 -5.03
CA SER A 2 25.08 -37.99 -5.36
C SER A 2 24.92 -37.22 -4.06
N GLN A 3 25.66 -36.13 -3.86
CA GLN A 3 25.39 -35.23 -2.75
C GLN A 3 24.11 -34.47 -3.11
N GLU A 4 22.99 -34.81 -2.46
CA GLU A 4 21.80 -33.95 -2.47
C GLU A 4 22.15 -32.66 -1.72
N ILE A 5 22.23 -31.56 -2.45
CA ILE A 5 22.34 -30.22 -1.86
C ILE A 5 20.91 -29.80 -1.52
N THR A 6 20.55 -29.90 -0.25
CA THR A 6 19.32 -29.28 0.28
C THR A 6 19.55 -27.79 0.44
N VAL A 7 18.95 -26.98 -0.45
CA VAL A 7 18.94 -25.52 -0.34
C VAL A 7 17.82 -25.12 0.62
N ASP A 8 18.17 -24.40 1.69
CA ASP A 8 17.21 -23.84 2.63
C ASP A 8 16.72 -22.47 2.13
N PHE A 9 15.40 -22.35 1.91
CA PHE A 9 14.73 -21.13 1.47
C PHE A 9 14.00 -20.38 2.60
N SER A 10 14.09 -20.85 3.85
CA SER A 10 13.31 -20.33 4.98
C SER A 10 13.49 -18.83 5.19
N GLU A 11 14.73 -18.32 5.08
CA GLU A 11 15.01 -16.88 5.22
C GLU A 11 14.37 -16.05 4.10
N GLN A 12 14.38 -16.56 2.86
CA GLN A 12 13.79 -15.88 1.71
C GLN A 12 12.27 -15.82 1.85
N ILE A 13 11.66 -16.92 2.28
CA ILE A 13 10.21 -17.01 2.54
C ILE A 13 9.81 -16.00 3.62
N ALA A 14 10.52 -15.99 4.76
CA ALA A 14 10.22 -15.06 5.85
C ALA A 14 10.33 -13.58 5.40
N LYS A 15 11.34 -13.25 4.58
CA LYS A 15 11.51 -11.90 4.02
C LYS A 15 10.35 -11.48 3.14
N VAL A 16 9.83 -12.38 2.30
CA VAL A 16 8.69 -12.08 1.41
C VAL A 16 7.40 -11.93 2.23
N GLN A 17 7.17 -12.80 3.22
CA GLN A 17 6.02 -12.68 4.13
C GLN A 17 6.02 -11.33 4.87
N THR A 18 7.15 -10.91 5.44
CA THR A 18 7.27 -9.59 6.09
C THR A 18 7.00 -8.42 5.11
N LYS A 19 7.33 -8.57 3.82
CA LYS A 19 6.99 -7.54 2.82
C LYS A 19 5.49 -7.47 2.57
N ILE A 20 4.82 -8.62 2.46
CA ILE A 20 3.36 -8.69 2.28
C ILE A 20 2.66 -8.01 3.47
N GLU A 21 3.00 -8.38 4.71
CA GLU A 21 2.42 -7.78 5.93
C GLU A 21 2.57 -6.24 5.98
N ARG A 22 3.73 -5.73 5.53
CA ARG A 22 3.97 -4.29 5.43
C ARG A 22 3.09 -3.64 4.37
N LEU A 23 2.92 -4.27 3.21
CA LEU A 23 2.05 -3.75 2.14
C LEU A 23 0.58 -3.75 2.57
N GLU A 24 0.11 -4.79 3.26
CA GLU A 24 -1.24 -4.86 3.82
C GLU A 24 -1.50 -3.73 4.82
N SER A 25 -0.52 -3.49 5.71
CA SER A 25 -0.57 -2.38 6.67
C SER A 25 -0.65 -1.01 5.98
N LEU A 26 0.11 -0.82 4.90
CA LEU A 26 0.06 0.40 4.10
C LEU A 26 -1.29 0.58 3.41
N ILE A 27 -1.82 -0.49 2.79
CA ILE A 27 -3.16 -0.47 2.17
C ILE A 27 -4.23 -0.09 3.19
N TYR A 28 -4.18 -0.65 4.40
CA TYR A 28 -5.11 -0.31 5.47
C TYR A 28 -5.05 1.19 5.81
N TYR A 29 -3.85 1.73 5.97
CA TYR A 29 -3.65 3.15 6.26
C TYR A 29 -4.20 4.05 5.14
N VAL A 30 -3.89 3.73 3.88
CA VAL A 30 -4.35 4.48 2.70
C VAL A 30 -5.87 4.41 2.53
N LYS A 31 -6.49 3.25 2.79
CA LYS A 31 -7.96 3.09 2.82
C LYS A 31 -8.60 4.01 3.85
N ASN A 32 -8.04 4.10 5.05
CA ASN A 32 -8.56 5.00 6.09
C ASN A 32 -8.45 6.48 5.68
N GLN A 33 -7.34 6.88 5.06
CA GLN A 33 -7.19 8.23 4.53
C GLN A 33 -8.23 8.53 3.44
N LYS A 34 -8.45 7.59 2.51
CA LYS A 34 -9.46 7.73 1.46
C LYS A 34 -10.86 7.91 2.04
N ASN A 35 -11.25 7.04 2.97
CA ASN A 35 -12.56 7.08 3.62
C ASN A 35 -12.78 8.41 4.36
N ALA A 36 -11.76 8.92 5.04
CA ALA A 36 -11.82 10.25 5.67
C ALA A 36 -12.05 11.37 4.65
N LEU A 37 -11.33 11.36 3.52
CA LEU A 37 -11.51 12.36 2.46
C LEU A 37 -12.90 12.27 1.80
N GLU A 38 -13.40 11.07 1.54
CA GLU A 38 -14.75 10.85 1.01
C GLU A 38 -15.82 11.36 1.99
N HIS A 39 -15.67 11.06 3.28
CA HIS A 39 -16.56 11.57 4.32
C HIS A 39 -16.55 13.10 4.37
N TYR A 40 -15.37 13.72 4.31
CA TYR A 40 -15.26 15.18 4.31
C TYR A 40 -15.89 15.83 3.07
N LYS A 41 -15.70 15.22 1.89
CA LYS A 41 -16.32 15.65 0.64
C LYS A 41 -17.84 15.55 0.68
N ASN A 42 -18.39 14.48 1.25
CA ASN A 42 -19.82 14.23 1.28
C ASN A 42 -20.59 15.07 2.31
N ASN A 43 -19.92 15.49 3.39
CA ASN A 43 -20.54 16.26 4.47
C ASN A 43 -20.25 17.77 4.39
N ASP A 44 -19.62 18.25 3.30
CA ASP A 44 -19.19 19.64 3.11
C ASP A 44 -18.43 20.21 4.32
N VAL A 45 -17.64 19.34 4.98
CA VAL A 45 -16.95 19.66 6.24
C VAL A 45 -15.73 20.55 6.00
N LEU A 46 -15.18 20.51 4.80
CA LEU A 46 -13.99 21.28 4.47
C LEU A 46 -14.39 22.70 4.07
N LEU A 47 -13.71 23.68 4.67
CA LEU A 47 -13.80 25.08 4.25
C LEU A 47 -13.29 25.31 2.82
N THR A 48 -12.53 24.36 2.27
CA THR A 48 -11.97 24.38 0.91
C THR A 48 -11.95 22.96 0.33
N ASP A 49 -11.96 22.81 -0.99
CA ASP A 49 -11.83 21.50 -1.65
C ASP A 49 -10.43 20.88 -1.55
N LYS A 50 -9.50 21.50 -0.80
CA LYS A 50 -8.09 21.09 -0.69
C LYS A 50 -7.74 20.64 0.71
N VAL A 51 -6.79 19.71 0.78
CA VAL A 51 -6.19 19.23 2.04
C VAL A 51 -4.67 19.25 1.94
N GLY A 52 -4.01 19.43 3.08
CA GLY A 52 -2.56 19.35 3.19
C GLY A 52 -2.11 17.90 3.04
N LEU A 53 -1.27 17.65 2.03
CA LEU A 53 -0.54 16.41 1.85
C LEU A 53 0.87 16.57 2.41
N ASN A 54 1.29 15.56 3.16
CA ASN A 54 2.68 15.41 3.59
C ASN A 54 3.25 14.16 2.93
N LEU A 55 4.18 14.34 2.00
CA LEU A 55 4.91 13.25 1.39
C LEU A 55 6.25 13.11 2.10
N SER A 56 6.48 11.92 2.66
CA SER A 56 7.76 11.51 3.20
C SER A 56 8.40 10.50 2.25
N GLY A 57 9.62 10.79 1.80
CA GLY A 57 10.38 9.95 0.87
C GLY A 57 11.83 10.43 0.81
N VAL A 58 12.42 10.49 -0.38
CA VAL A 58 13.79 11.01 -0.57
C VAL A 58 13.92 12.48 -0.15
N ALA A 59 12.86 13.27 -0.36
CA ALA A 59 12.73 14.62 0.18
C ALA A 59 11.35 14.76 0.81
N GLN A 60 11.31 15.36 2.00
CA GLN A 60 10.04 15.71 2.63
C GLN A 60 9.44 16.91 1.89
N CYS A 61 8.19 16.79 1.45
CA CYS A 61 7.48 17.91 0.86
C CYS A 61 6.03 17.94 1.35
N SER A 62 5.53 19.16 1.48
CA SER A 62 4.17 19.44 1.92
C SER A 62 3.53 20.40 0.95
N PHE A 63 2.33 20.07 0.47
CA PHE A 63 1.57 20.93 -0.42
C PHE A 63 0.08 20.66 -0.28
N ASN A 64 -0.74 21.62 -0.70
CA ASN A 64 -2.20 21.46 -0.71
C ASN A 64 -2.64 20.88 -2.04
N ALA A 65 -3.45 19.82 -1.99
CA ALA A 65 -4.02 19.18 -3.18
C ALA A 65 -5.54 19.06 -3.07
N SER A 66 -6.24 19.10 -4.21
CA SER A 66 -7.68 18.95 -4.25
C SER A 66 -8.09 17.53 -3.87
N VAL A 67 -9.13 17.41 -3.04
CA VAL A 67 -9.72 16.12 -2.65
C VAL A 67 -10.18 15.33 -3.87
N ALA A 68 -10.68 16.01 -4.91
CA ALA A 68 -11.08 15.38 -6.16
C ALA A 68 -9.90 14.73 -6.91
N THR A 69 -8.69 15.26 -6.75
CA THR A 69 -7.46 14.67 -7.30
C THR A 69 -6.92 13.58 -6.39
N LEU A 70 -7.06 13.73 -5.07
CA LEU A 70 -6.45 12.81 -4.11
C LEU A 70 -7.14 11.47 -4.01
N ILE A 71 -8.47 11.42 -4.03
CA ILE A 71 -9.20 10.16 -3.91
C ILE A 71 -8.75 9.14 -4.98
N PRO A 72 -8.70 9.49 -6.30
CA PRO A 72 -8.20 8.57 -7.32
C PRO A 72 -6.75 8.14 -7.13
N LEU A 73 -5.88 9.01 -6.62
CA LEU A 73 -4.48 8.67 -6.36
C LEU A 73 -4.34 7.65 -5.22
N LEU A 74 -5.17 7.77 -4.17
CA LEU A 74 -5.20 6.80 -3.08
C LEU A 74 -5.79 5.46 -3.55
N GLU A 75 -6.77 5.46 -4.44
CA GLU A 75 -7.32 4.24 -5.06
C GLU A 75 -6.29 3.51 -5.90
N GLN A 76 -5.57 4.23 -6.77
CA GLN A 76 -4.45 3.65 -7.52
C GLN A 76 -3.36 3.10 -6.61
N ASN A 77 -3.03 3.80 -5.52
CA ASN A 77 -2.05 3.32 -4.55
C ASN A 77 -2.46 1.99 -3.90
N ILE A 78 -3.75 1.85 -3.54
CA ILE A 78 -4.31 0.60 -3.02
C ILE A 78 -4.20 -0.51 -4.08
N GLU A 79 -4.64 -0.24 -5.32
CA GLU A 79 -4.60 -1.20 -6.42
C GLU A 79 -3.19 -1.71 -6.71
N TYR A 80 -2.22 -0.80 -6.84
CA TYR A 80 -0.82 -1.17 -7.09
C TYR A 80 -0.23 -2.00 -5.95
N ASN A 81 -0.48 -1.63 -4.70
CA ASN A 81 0.03 -2.39 -3.55
C ASN A 81 -0.64 -3.77 -3.45
N THR A 82 -1.93 -3.90 -3.78
CA THR A 82 -2.62 -5.20 -3.86
C THR A 82 -2.05 -6.07 -4.97
N ALA A 83 -1.79 -5.51 -6.17
CA ALA A 83 -1.15 -6.23 -7.25
C ALA A 83 0.24 -6.76 -6.85
N LEU A 84 1.04 -5.94 -6.15
CA LEU A 84 2.35 -6.33 -5.65
C LEU A 84 2.27 -7.45 -4.59
N ILE A 85 1.28 -7.42 -3.70
CA ILE A 85 1.03 -8.53 -2.76
C ILE A 85 0.76 -9.82 -3.53
N ASN A 86 -0.09 -9.76 -4.56
CA ASN A 86 -0.43 -10.93 -5.36
C ASN A 86 0.78 -11.50 -6.12
N GLU A 87 1.68 -10.64 -6.60
CA GLU A 87 2.95 -11.06 -7.20
C GLU A 87 3.86 -11.75 -6.18
N LEU A 88 4.06 -11.15 -5.01
CA LEU A 88 4.88 -11.71 -3.94
C LEU A 88 4.32 -13.02 -3.38
N ALA A 89 3.00 -13.14 -3.27
CA ALA A 89 2.35 -14.37 -2.81
C ALA A 89 2.51 -15.51 -3.83
N LYS A 90 2.44 -15.21 -5.13
CA LYS A 90 2.75 -16.19 -6.19
C LYS A 90 4.19 -16.69 -6.10
N GLU A 91 5.16 -15.81 -5.77
CA GLU A 91 6.55 -16.23 -5.54
C GLU A 91 6.68 -17.24 -4.39
N LEU A 92 5.79 -17.19 -3.41
CA LEU A 92 5.73 -18.11 -2.28
C LEU A 92 4.86 -19.36 -2.52
N GLY A 93 4.18 -19.45 -3.67
CA GLY A 93 3.19 -20.50 -3.92
C GLY A 93 1.94 -20.39 -3.05
N ILE A 94 1.63 -19.20 -2.53
CA ILE A 94 0.44 -18.92 -1.74
C ILE A 94 -0.68 -18.49 -2.71
N GLU A 95 -1.82 -19.17 -2.67
CA GLU A 95 -3.03 -18.67 -3.32
C GLU A 95 -3.56 -17.46 -2.53
N VAL A 96 -3.77 -16.34 -3.22
CA VAL A 96 -4.42 -15.16 -2.65
C VAL A 96 -5.85 -15.13 -3.16
N GLU A 97 -6.82 -15.18 -2.23
CA GLU A 97 -8.26 -15.02 -2.52
C GLU A 97 -8.65 -13.56 -2.81
#